data_AF-A0A7W7AZ30-F1
#
_entry.id   AF-A0A7W7AZ30-F1
#
_cell.length_a   1.000
_cell.length_b   1.000
_cell.length_c   1.000
_cell.angle_alpha   90.00
_cell.angle_beta   90.00
_cell.angle_gamma   90.00
#
_symmetry.space_group_name_H-M   'P 1'
#
loop_
_entity.id
_entity.type
_entity.pdbx_description
1 polymer ?
#
loop_
_entity_poly.entity_id
_entity_poly.type
_entity_poly.pdbx_seq_one_letter_code
_entity_poly.pdbx_strand_id
1 'polypeptide(L)' 'MDGKTYRGVMPAQGGMKDDDVAAVLNHVLDAIAAADRKVMRFTAAEVAGIRAGGAKLTPRQVAELKAAIK' A
#
# COMPACT_ATOMS: atom_id res chain seq x y z
N MET A 1 -17.65 6.52 -7.77
CA MET A 1 -17.02 6.33 -6.44
C MET A 1 -18.08 6.59 -5.40
N ASP A 2 -18.57 5.57 -4.68
CA ASP A 2 -19.70 5.71 -3.74
C ASP A 2 -19.44 6.61 -2.51
N GLY A 3 -18.38 7.41 -2.49
CA GLY A 3 -18.18 8.53 -1.55
C GLY A 3 -18.15 8.17 -0.05
N LYS A 4 -18.09 6.88 0.29
CA LYS A 4 -18.20 6.43 1.69
C LYS A 4 -17.01 6.89 2.50
N THR A 5 -17.29 7.57 3.61
CA THR A 5 -16.28 7.99 4.57
C THR A 5 -15.88 6.82 5.45
N TYR A 6 -14.60 6.46 5.43
CA TYR A 6 -14.03 5.42 6.30
C TYR A 6 -13.34 6.06 7.50
N ARG A 7 -13.73 5.66 8.72
CA ARG A 7 -13.15 6.11 10.01
C ARG A 7 -12.46 4.98 10.79
N GLY A 8 -12.21 3.85 10.14
CA GLY A 8 -11.53 2.70 10.74
C GLY A 8 -10.01 2.86 10.79
N VAL A 9 -9.35 2.01 11.57
CA VAL A 9 -7.89 1.92 11.65
C VAL A 9 -7.44 0.61 11.01
N MET A 10 -6.40 0.66 10.17
CA MET A 10 -5.73 -0.53 9.64
C MET A 10 -4.45 -0.78 10.46
N PRO A 11 -4.33 -1.93 11.16
CA PRO A 11 -3.11 -2.29 11.87
C PRO A 11 -1.93 -2.52 10.93
N ALA A 12 -0.71 -2.33 11.44
CA ALA A 12 0.50 -2.66 10.69
C ALA A 12 0.61 -4.17 10.45
N GLN A 13 0.83 -4.57 9.19
CA GLN A 13 1.01 -5.98 8.80
C GLN A 13 2.49 -6.42 8.91
N GLY A 14 3.10 -6.16 10.06
CA GLY A 14 4.56 -6.30 10.26
C GLY A 14 5.13 -7.72 10.13
N GLY A 15 4.30 -8.76 10.14
CA GLY A 15 4.71 -10.16 9.98
C GLY A 15 4.95 -10.61 8.54
N MET A 16 4.65 -9.78 7.54
CA MET A 16 4.79 -10.14 6.12
C MET A 16 6.18 -9.79 5.58
N LYS A 17 6.74 -10.69 4.77
CA LYS A 17 7.98 -10.44 4.02
C LYS A 17 7.70 -9.47 2.87
N ASP A 18 8.75 -8.85 2.35
CA ASP A 18 8.61 -7.87 1.25
C ASP A 18 8.01 -8.48 -0.02
N ASP A 19 8.36 -9.75 -0.33
CA ASP A 19 7.77 -10.50 -1.43
C ASP A 19 6.26 -10.72 -1.26
N ASP A 20 5.83 -11.06 -0.04
CA ASP A 20 4.41 -11.32 0.27
C ASP A 20 3.59 -10.03 0.15
N VAL A 21 4.15 -8.90 0.61
CA VAL A 21 3.51 -7.59 0.48
C VAL A 21 3.37 -7.20 -0.99
N ALA A 22 4.44 -7.35 -1.79
CA ALA A 22 4.38 -7.05 -3.22
C ALA A 22 3.36 -7.94 -3.95
N ALA A 23 3.32 -9.24 -3.63
CA ALA A 23 2.36 -10.18 -4.21
C ALA A 23 0.90 -9.80 -3.90
N VAL A 24 0.60 -9.42 -2.65
CA VAL A 24 -0.75 -9.00 -2.25
C VAL A 24 -1.15 -7.70 -2.94
N LEU A 25 -0.27 -6.71 -3.01
CA LEU A 25 -0.54 -5.44 -3.70
C LEU A 25 -0.79 -5.67 -5.19
N ASN A 26 -0.02 -6.54 -5.83
CA ASN A 26 -0.23 -6.92 -7.24
C ASN A 26 -1.52 -7.71 -7.44
N HIS A 27 -1.89 -8.60 -6.51
CA HIS A 27 -3.18 -9.29 -6.56
C HIS A 27 -4.35 -8.29 -6.50
N VAL A 28 -4.27 -7.27 -5.64
CA VAL A 28 -5.29 -6.21 -5.59
C VAL A 28 -5.34 -5.42 -6.89
N LEU A 29 -4.20 -5.08 -7.48
CA LEU A 29 -4.14 -4.40 -8.78
C LEU A 29 -4.82 -5.21 -9.88
N ASP A 30 -4.49 -6.50 -9.96
CA ASP A 30 -4.94 -7.36 -11.07
C ASP A 30 -6.38 -7.85 -10.88
N ALA A 31 -6.77 -8.24 -9.67
CA ALA A 31 -8.06 -8.89 -9.41
C ALA A 31 -9.18 -7.94 -8.98
N ILE A 32 -8.85 -6.82 -8.32
CA ILE A 32 -9.84 -5.89 -7.76
C ILE A 32 -9.89 -4.59 -8.57
N ALA A 33 -8.74 -3.95 -8.76
CA ALA A 33 -8.66 -2.71 -9.52
C ALA A 33 -8.73 -2.95 -11.04
N ALA A 34 -8.54 -4.19 -11.50
CA ALA A 34 -8.44 -4.57 -12.91
C ALA A 34 -7.49 -3.62 -13.68
N ALA A 35 -6.35 -3.32 -13.06
CA ALA A 35 -5.38 -2.36 -13.57
C ALA A 35 -4.87 -2.79 -14.95
N ASP A 36 -4.76 -1.83 -15.87
CA ASP A 36 -4.25 -2.12 -17.20
C ASP A 36 -2.77 -2.56 -17.18
N ARG A 37 -2.27 -3.01 -18.32
CA ARG A 37 -0.86 -3.44 -18.46
C ARG A 37 0.16 -2.29 -18.39
N LYS A 38 -0.28 -1.03 -18.39
CA LYS A 38 0.58 0.14 -18.29
C LYS A 38 0.88 0.49 -16.83
N VAL A 39 0.06 0.05 -15.89
CA VAL A 39 0.34 0.17 -14.45
C VAL A 39 1.53 -0.72 -14.09
N MET A 40 2.59 -0.13 -13.54
CA MET A 40 3.73 -0.89 -13.04
C MET A 40 3.33 -1.72 -11.83
N ARG A 41 3.77 -2.98 -11.80
CA ARG A 41 3.59 -3.89 -10.67
C ARG A 41 4.63 -3.59 -9.60
N PHE A 42 4.23 -3.76 -8.34
CA PHE A 42 5.10 -3.61 -7.20
C PHE A 42 6.15 -4.73 -7.17
N THR A 43 7.36 -4.35 -6.76
CA THR A 43 8.49 -5.26 -6.56
C THR A 43 8.88 -5.31 -5.09
N ALA A 44 9.51 -6.41 -4.66
CA ALA A 44 10.01 -6.55 -3.30
C ALA A 44 11.07 -5.50 -2.94
N ALA A 45 11.88 -5.06 -3.92
CA ALA A 45 12.88 -4.01 -3.71
C ALA A 45 12.26 -2.65 -3.38
N GLU A 46 11.15 -2.30 -4.04
CA GLU A 46 10.40 -1.08 -3.72
C GLU A 46 9.81 -1.15 -2.31
N VAL A 47 9.22 -2.29 -1.94
CA VAL A 47 8.67 -2.52 -0.59
C VAL A 47 9.77 -2.43 0.46
N ALA A 48 10.93 -3.07 0.24
CA ALA A 48 12.06 -3.02 1.15
C ALA A 48 12.58 -1.58 1.33
N GLY A 49 12.67 -0.81 0.23
CA GLY A 49 13.05 0.60 0.27
C GLY A 49 12.09 1.46 1.09
N ILE A 50 10.78 1.28 0.87
CA ILE A 50 9.73 1.99 1.64
C ILE A 50 9.74 1.54 3.11
N ARG A 51 9.96 0.25 3.39
CA ARG A 51 10.05 -0.27 4.76
C ARG A 51 11.22 0.33 5.50
N ALA A 52 12.39 0.40 4.88
CA ALA A 52 13.59 1.00 5.46
C ALA A 52 13.41 2.51 5.73
N GLY A 53 12.84 3.26 4.78
CA GLY A 53 12.56 4.69 4.94
C GLY A 53 11.37 5.01 5.85
N GLY A 54 10.41 4.07 5.96
CA GLY A 54 9.13 4.23 6.62
C GLY A 54 9.01 3.54 7.98
N ALA A 55 10.07 2.90 8.49
CA ALA A 55 10.05 2.15 9.75
C ALA A 55 9.60 2.97 10.98
N LYS A 56 9.63 4.31 10.88
CA LYS A 56 9.18 5.25 11.93
C LYS A 56 7.83 5.90 11.65
N LEU A 57 7.20 5.62 10.51
CA LEU A 57 5.91 6.21 10.16
C LEU A 57 4.81 5.67 11.06
N THR A 58 4.09 6.58 11.69
CA THR A 58 2.88 6.26 12.44
C THR A 58 1.68 6.16 11.50
N PRO A 59 0.60 5.44 11.88
CA PRO A 59 -0.62 5.38 11.06
C PRO A 59 -1.22 6.75 10.71
N ARG A 60 -1.02 7.75 11.59
CA ARG A 60 -1.43 9.14 11.34
C ARG A 60 -0.62 9.77 10.19
N GLN A 61 0.69 9.61 10.19
CA GLN A 61 1.55 10.12 9.12
C GLN A 61 1.26 9.44 7.78
N VAL A 62 0.86 8.16 7.80
CA VAL A 62 0.37 7.46 6.60
C VAL A 62 -0.93 8.08 6.09
N ALA A 63 -1.87 8.45 6.97
CA ALA A 63 -3.09 9.15 6.58
C ALA A 63 -2.81 10.54 5.98
N GLU A 64 -1.85 11.28 6.53
CA GLU A 64 -1.38 12.57 6.02
C GLU A 64 -0.73 12.42 4.62
N LEU A 65 0.12 11.42 4.43
CA LEU A 65 0.70 11.08 3.11
C LEU A 65 -0.39 10.75 2.08
N LYS A 66 -1.40 9.97 2.46
CA LYS A 66 -2.54 9.66 1.58
C LYS A 66 -3.32 10.93 1.21
N ALA A 67 -3.51 11.87 2.14
CA ALA A 67 -4.19 13.13 1.87
C ALA A 67 -3.39 14.05 0.93
N ALA A 68 -2.07 13.88 0.87
CA ALA A 68 -1.18 14.64 -0.01
C ALA A 68 -1.13 14.11 -1.45
N ILE A 69 -1.53 12.86 -1.71
CA ILE A 69 -1.62 12.28 -3.05
C ILE A 69 -2.90 12.83 -3.72
N LYS A 70 -2.73 13.54 -4.83
CA LYS A 70 -3.79 14.26 -5.56
C LYS A 70 -4.26 13.49 -6.78
#